data_AF-A0A4R2IET5-F1
#
_entry.id   AF-A0A4R2IET5-F1
#
_cell.length_a   1.000
_cell.length_b   1.000
_cell.length_c   1.000
_cell.angle_alpha   90.00
_cell.angle_beta   90.00
_cell.angle_gamma   90.00
#
_symmetry.space_group_name_H-M   'P 1'
#
loop_
_entity.id
_entity.type
_entity.pdbx_description
1 polymer ?
#
loop_
_entity_poly.entity_id
_entity_poly.type
_entity_poly.pdbx_seq_one_letter_code
_entity_poly.pdbx_strand_id
1 'polypeptide(L)'
;MRTLLCAALLAAGLASTAHAGNLLDLAVVDRDTGQTLPTYADRGKLYVAGTPGHRYSVRLTNRTGGRVLAVLSVDGVNAVSGQTADTNQTGYVLDAWESTEIAGWRKNLDEIAQFNFTALPNSYAARTGRPNNVGVIGVAVFIERQPVWRERERIAKEAARDAAPPAPPAPAAETQRSERAAGAAAPSPSLAQAKPEARAKADSLASGERLGTGHGAREYAHVDETTFERASRTPAETLAVWYDSYANLVEQGIIARPVARTEPQPFPGGFVPDPPQRRW
;
A
#
# COMPACT_ATOMS: atom_id res chain seq x y z
N MET A 1 -6.11 -49.32 24.89
CA MET A 1 -6.72 -48.16 24.21
C MET A 1 -6.35 -46.89 24.97
N ARG A 2 -5.58 -45.98 24.37
CA ARG A 2 -5.57 -44.53 24.62
C ARG A 2 -4.43 -43.88 23.81
N THR A 3 -4.70 -43.63 22.55
CA THR A 3 -3.91 -42.73 21.69
C THR A 3 -4.21 -41.30 22.12
N LEU A 4 -3.18 -40.55 22.54
CA LEU A 4 -3.28 -39.11 22.78
C LEU A 4 -2.92 -38.38 21.49
N LEU A 5 -3.92 -37.74 20.88
CA LEU A 5 -3.78 -36.84 19.74
C LEU A 5 -3.16 -35.52 20.23
N CYS A 6 -1.94 -35.20 19.80
CA CYS A 6 -1.37 -33.86 19.94
C CYS A 6 -1.96 -32.96 18.84
N ALA A 7 -2.83 -32.03 19.23
CA ALA A 7 -3.32 -30.98 18.35
C ALA A 7 -2.23 -29.90 18.20
N ALA A 8 -1.66 -29.78 17.00
CA ALA A 8 -0.77 -28.69 16.63
C ALA A 8 -1.61 -27.44 16.32
N LEU A 9 -1.57 -26.45 17.21
CA LEU A 9 -2.10 -25.10 16.97
C LEU A 9 -1.11 -24.33 16.09
N LEU A 10 -1.39 -24.22 14.80
CA LEU A 10 -0.73 -23.25 13.92
C LEU A 10 -1.13 -21.84 14.36
N ALA A 11 -0.22 -21.13 15.03
CA ALA A 11 -0.31 -19.68 15.19
C ALA A 11 0.11 -19.01 13.87
N ALA A 12 -0.84 -18.86 12.95
CA ALA A 12 -0.68 -17.95 11.83
C ALA A 12 -0.62 -16.52 12.40
N GLY A 13 0.54 -15.88 12.31
CA GLY A 13 0.68 -14.45 12.60
C GLY A 13 -0.21 -13.68 11.65
N LEU A 14 -1.34 -13.18 12.16
CA LEU A 14 -2.18 -12.23 11.45
C LEU A 14 -1.38 -10.93 11.37
N ALA A 15 -0.59 -10.78 10.30
CA ALA A 15 -0.30 -9.45 9.78
C ALA A 15 -1.66 -8.87 9.40
N SER A 16 -2.31 -8.18 10.33
CA SER A 16 -3.50 -7.41 10.02
C SER A 16 -3.06 -6.42 8.94
N THR A 17 -3.56 -6.60 7.72
CA THR A 17 -3.53 -5.55 6.72
C THR A 17 -4.38 -4.43 7.29
N ALA A 18 -3.76 -3.54 8.05
CA ALA A 18 -4.38 -2.32 8.51
C ALA A 18 -4.73 -1.55 7.24
N HIS A 19 -6.01 -1.60 6.87
CA HIS A 19 -6.51 -0.91 5.70
C HIS A 19 -6.44 0.59 5.97
N ALA A 20 -5.81 1.33 5.07
CA ALA A 20 -5.60 2.75 5.27
C ALA A 20 -6.91 3.53 5.14
N GLY A 21 -7.90 3.03 4.38
CA GLY A 21 -9.16 3.72 4.10
C GLY A 21 -10.35 2.82 3.72
N ASN A 22 -11.54 3.43 3.72
CA ASN A 22 -12.82 2.81 3.40
C ASN A 22 -13.11 2.79 1.89
N LEU A 23 -12.88 3.90 1.19
CA LEU A 23 -13.13 4.05 -0.25
C LEU A 23 -11.89 3.69 -1.08
N LEU A 24 -10.72 4.02 -0.56
CA LEU A 24 -9.43 3.75 -1.19
C LEU A 24 -8.49 3.10 -0.16
N ASP A 25 -7.78 2.06 -0.56
CA ASP A 25 -6.65 1.56 0.22
C ASP A 25 -5.34 2.20 -0.26
N LEU A 26 -4.44 2.50 0.67
CA LEU A 26 -3.15 3.12 0.40
C LEU A 26 -2.06 2.27 1.04
N ALA A 27 -1.12 1.82 0.21
CA ALA A 27 0.06 1.09 0.65
C ALA A 27 1.33 1.67 0.04
N VAL A 28 2.46 1.54 0.74
CA VAL A 28 3.78 1.91 0.23
C VAL A 28 4.55 0.63 -0.09
N VAL A 29 5.09 0.55 -1.29
CA VAL A 29 5.80 -0.63 -1.78
C VAL A 29 7.26 -0.26 -1.99
N ASP A 30 8.17 -0.99 -1.35
CA ASP A 30 9.60 -0.89 -1.62
C ASP A 30 9.86 -1.56 -2.98
N ARG A 31 10.32 -0.78 -3.96
CA ARG A 31 10.52 -1.26 -5.34
C ARG A 31 11.84 -1.98 -5.54
N ASP A 32 12.76 -1.89 -4.57
CA ASP A 32 14.02 -2.61 -4.62
C ASP A 32 13.85 -4.05 -4.09
N THR A 33 12.89 -4.27 -3.19
CA THR A 33 12.53 -5.60 -2.64
C THR A 33 11.22 -6.18 -3.16
N GLY A 34 10.34 -5.35 -3.74
CA GLY A 34 8.98 -5.70 -4.14
C GLY A 34 8.00 -5.88 -2.97
N GLN A 35 8.43 -5.62 -1.73
CA GLN A 35 7.63 -5.85 -0.55
C GLN A 35 6.76 -4.63 -0.22
N THR A 36 5.56 -4.90 0.29
CA THR A 36 4.73 -3.85 0.90
C THR A 36 5.33 -3.50 2.26
N LEU A 37 5.60 -2.22 2.50
CA LEU A 37 6.13 -1.77 3.77
C LEU A 37 5.11 -1.99 4.90
N PRO A 38 5.52 -2.58 6.04
CA PRO A 38 4.65 -2.71 7.19
C PRO A 38 4.13 -1.36 7.66
N THR A 39 2.84 -1.31 8.00
CA THR A 39 2.20 -0.12 8.55
C THR A 39 2.08 -0.23 10.07
N TYR A 40 2.49 0.81 10.77
CA TYR A 40 2.46 0.93 12.22
C TYR A 40 1.46 2.00 12.63
N ALA A 41 0.51 1.68 13.51
CA ALA A 41 -0.44 2.65 14.03
C ALA A 41 0.06 3.23 15.35
N ASP A 42 0.14 4.57 15.45
CA ASP A 42 0.43 5.28 16.69
C ASP A 42 -0.41 6.56 16.76
N ARG A 43 -1.07 6.80 17.90
CA ARG A 43 -1.87 8.02 18.16
C ARG A 43 -2.83 8.42 17.02
N GLY A 44 -3.51 7.44 16.42
CA GLY A 44 -4.48 7.67 15.34
C GLY A 44 -3.85 8.01 13.98
N LYS A 45 -2.54 7.83 13.83
CA LYS A 45 -1.80 8.00 12.58
C LYS A 45 -1.20 6.68 12.14
N LEU A 46 -0.97 6.57 10.84
CA LEU A 46 -0.33 5.42 10.21
C LEU A 46 1.09 5.79 9.80
N TYR A 47 2.05 4.92 10.10
CA TYR A 47 3.46 5.12 9.83
C TYR A 47 4.04 3.97 9.02
N VAL A 48 4.95 4.27 8.10
CA VAL A 48 5.76 3.26 7.40
C VAL A 48 7.24 3.55 7.54
N ALA A 49 8.04 2.50 7.67
CA ALA A 49 9.49 2.62 7.76
C ALA A 49 10.12 2.56 6.35
N GLY A 50 10.67 3.67 5.87
CA GLY A 50 11.39 3.73 4.60
C GLY A 50 12.87 3.41 4.77
N THR A 51 13.47 2.78 3.75
CA THR A 51 14.92 2.56 3.70
C THR A 51 15.57 3.69 2.89
N PRO A 52 16.50 4.46 3.46
CA PRO A 52 17.18 5.54 2.75
C PRO A 52 17.83 5.05 1.45
N GLY A 53 17.64 5.79 0.36
CA GLY A 53 18.14 5.45 -0.96
C GLY A 53 17.27 4.47 -1.74
N HIS A 54 16.38 3.71 -1.09
CA HIS A 54 15.48 2.79 -1.79
C HIS A 54 14.42 3.54 -2.57
N ARG A 55 14.08 2.98 -3.73
CA ARG A 55 12.93 3.42 -4.53
C ARG A 55 11.65 2.86 -3.95
N TYR A 56 10.56 3.61 -4.07
CA TYR A 56 9.24 3.14 -3.63
C TYR A 56 8.14 3.56 -4.59
N SER A 57 7.01 2.87 -4.54
CA SER A 57 5.74 3.27 -5.17
C SER A 57 4.65 3.40 -4.12
N VAL A 58 3.64 4.21 -4.44
CA VAL A 58 2.39 4.29 -3.69
C VAL A 58 1.35 3.47 -4.43
N ARG A 59 0.92 2.36 -3.84
CA ARG A 59 -0.16 1.54 -4.38
C ARG A 59 -1.49 2.06 -3.87
N LEU A 60 -2.39 2.35 -4.81
CA LEU A 60 -3.74 2.81 -4.55
C LEU A 60 -4.71 1.74 -5.06
N THR A 61 -5.64 1.32 -4.22
CA THR A 61 -6.66 0.32 -4.59
C THR A 61 -8.05 0.85 -4.30
N ASN A 62 -8.87 1.02 -5.34
CA ASN A 62 -10.27 1.41 -5.20
C ASN A 62 -11.05 0.27 -4.54
N ARG A 63 -11.80 0.58 -3.47
CA ARG A 63 -12.61 -0.37 -2.71
C ARG A 63 -14.10 -0.19 -2.98
N THR A 64 -14.46 0.53 -4.03
CA THR A 64 -15.84 0.86 -4.36
C THR A 64 -16.23 0.30 -5.73
N GLY A 65 -17.54 0.15 -5.94
CA GLY A 65 -18.10 -0.25 -7.22
C GLY A 65 -18.22 0.87 -8.26
N GLY A 66 -17.65 2.05 -8.01
CA GLY A 66 -17.68 3.20 -8.92
C GLY A 66 -16.30 3.82 -9.09
N ARG A 67 -16.16 4.77 -10.02
CA ARG A 67 -14.91 5.49 -10.22
C ARG A 67 -14.62 6.40 -9.03
N VAL A 68 -13.36 6.46 -8.63
CA VAL A 68 -12.86 7.41 -7.63
C VAL A 68 -11.75 8.26 -8.22
N LEU A 69 -11.68 9.51 -7.80
CA LEU A 69 -10.56 10.40 -8.09
C LEU A 69 -9.67 10.50 -6.85
N ALA A 70 -8.41 10.10 -7.00
CA ALA A 70 -7.38 10.14 -5.98
C ALA A 70 -6.40 11.29 -6.27
N VAL A 71 -6.52 12.38 -5.51
CA VAL A 71 -5.55 13.49 -5.54
C VAL A 71 -4.39 13.14 -4.62
N LEU A 72 -3.32 12.58 -5.19
CA LEU A 72 -2.14 12.11 -4.46
C LEU A 72 -1.12 13.24 -4.24
N SER A 73 -0.66 13.35 -3.00
CA SER A 73 0.38 14.25 -2.54
C SER A 73 1.51 13.47 -1.86
N VAL A 74 2.76 13.80 -2.20
CA VAL A 74 3.96 13.28 -1.53
C VAL A 74 4.79 14.49 -1.10
N ASP A 75 5.09 14.57 0.20
CA ASP A 75 5.80 15.71 0.80
C ASP A 75 5.19 17.09 0.50
N GLY A 76 3.86 17.13 0.37
CA GLY A 76 3.13 18.34 0.00
C GLY A 76 3.24 18.73 -1.47
N VAL A 77 3.71 17.83 -2.34
CA VAL A 77 3.79 18.02 -3.79
C VAL A 77 2.81 17.06 -4.48
N ASN A 78 1.92 17.60 -5.33
CA ASN A 78 0.95 16.82 -6.08
C ASN A 78 1.68 15.91 -7.10
N ALA A 79 1.33 14.62 -7.10
CA ALA A 79 2.00 13.60 -7.91
C ALA A 79 1.83 13.79 -9.42
N VAL A 80 0.75 14.46 -9.87
CA VAL A 80 0.44 14.67 -11.28
C VAL A 80 0.96 16.02 -11.78
N SER A 81 0.70 17.10 -11.05
CA SER A 81 1.07 18.46 -11.50
C SER A 81 2.46 18.90 -11.06
N GLY A 82 3.05 18.28 -10.03
CA GLY A 82 4.31 18.72 -9.42
C GLY A 82 4.21 20.06 -8.66
N GLN A 83 3.01 20.63 -8.53
CA GLN A 83 2.76 21.85 -7.76
C GLN A 83 2.61 21.54 -6.27
N THR A 84 2.60 22.59 -5.43
CA THR A 84 2.15 22.46 -4.03
C THR A 84 0.77 21.81 -4.02
N ALA A 85 0.60 20.76 -3.22
CA ALA A 85 -0.62 19.97 -3.20
C ALA A 85 -1.81 20.75 -2.60
N ASP A 86 -2.93 20.69 -3.30
CA ASP A 86 -4.25 21.14 -2.85
C ASP A 86 -5.31 20.14 -3.32
N THR A 87 -6.38 19.97 -2.54
CA THR A 87 -7.44 18.98 -2.82
C THR A 87 -8.25 19.26 -4.09
N ASN A 88 -8.28 20.51 -4.56
CA ASN A 88 -8.99 20.92 -5.78
C ASN A 88 -8.18 20.71 -7.06
N GLN A 89 -6.98 20.13 -6.97
CA GLN A 89 -6.13 19.84 -8.12
C GLN A 89 -6.48 18.51 -8.80
N THR A 90 -5.88 18.30 -9.97
CA THR A 90 -5.95 17.03 -10.71
C THR A 90 -5.35 15.86 -9.93
N GLY A 91 -5.75 14.64 -10.30
CA GLY A 91 -5.36 13.39 -9.65
C GLY A 91 -5.58 12.20 -10.57
N TYR A 92 -5.41 11.00 -10.03
CA TYR A 92 -5.62 9.74 -10.76
C TYR A 92 -7.07 9.31 -10.64
N VAL A 93 -7.69 8.92 -11.75
CA VAL A 93 -9.01 8.29 -11.74
C VAL A 93 -8.79 6.78 -11.73
N LEU A 94 -9.39 6.10 -10.75
CA LEU A 94 -9.38 4.65 -10.65
C LEU A 94 -10.80 4.15 -10.90
N ASP A 95 -10.93 3.19 -11.80
CA ASP A 95 -12.16 2.45 -12.06
C ASP A 95 -12.55 1.56 -10.86
N ALA A 96 -13.77 1.04 -10.91
CA ALA A 96 -14.30 0.18 -9.86
C ALA A 96 -13.34 -0.99 -9.58
N TRP A 97 -12.93 -1.12 -8.32
CA TRP A 97 -12.00 -2.15 -7.84
C TRP A 97 -10.58 -2.11 -8.46
N GLU A 98 -10.25 -1.08 -9.22
CA GLU A 98 -8.93 -0.94 -9.85
C GLU A 98 -7.83 -0.75 -8.81
N SER A 99 -6.65 -1.31 -9.08
CA SER A 99 -5.42 -1.04 -8.33
C SER A 99 -4.32 -0.53 -9.24
N THR A 100 -3.61 0.50 -8.82
CA THR A 100 -2.48 1.08 -9.56
C THR A 100 -1.31 1.43 -8.65
N GLU A 101 -0.10 1.46 -9.18
CA GLU A 101 1.11 1.87 -8.46
C GLU A 101 1.69 3.14 -9.05
N ILE A 102 1.76 4.20 -8.23
CA ILE A 102 2.34 5.48 -8.60
C ILE A 102 3.78 5.54 -8.09
N ALA A 103 4.74 5.43 -9.00
CA ALA A 103 6.15 5.32 -8.67
C ALA A 103 6.93 6.63 -8.73
N GLY A 104 6.28 7.76 -9.02
CA GLY A 104 6.97 9.04 -9.17
C GLY A 104 6.07 10.24 -9.46
N TRP A 105 6.68 11.43 -9.50
CA TRP A 105 6.02 12.64 -9.97
C TRP A 105 5.98 12.67 -11.49
N ARG A 106 4.82 12.94 -12.07
CA ARG A 106 4.64 13.06 -13.51
C ARG A 106 5.52 14.15 -14.11
N LYS A 107 6.16 13.83 -15.24
CA LYS A 107 6.86 14.80 -16.11
C LYS A 107 6.03 15.11 -17.35
N ASN A 108 5.28 14.11 -17.82
CA ASN A 108 4.31 14.14 -18.91
C ASN A 108 3.44 12.86 -18.80
N LEU A 109 2.62 12.57 -19.81
CA LEU A 109 1.75 11.37 -19.82
C LEU A 109 2.53 10.05 -19.91
N ASP A 110 3.75 10.07 -20.44
CA ASP A 110 4.58 8.87 -20.66
C ASP A 110 5.67 8.68 -19.61
N GLU A 111 6.01 9.70 -18.83
CA GLU A 111 7.18 9.70 -17.96
C GLU A 111 6.87 10.23 -16.55
N ILE A 112 7.58 9.63 -15.60
CA ILE A 112 7.66 10.09 -14.21
C ILE A 112 9.11 10.35 -13.81
N ALA A 113 9.31 11.08 -12.72
CA ALA A 113 10.53 11.06 -11.93
C ALA A 113 10.32 10.22 -10.69
N GLN A 114 11.13 9.17 -10.54
CA GLN A 114 10.99 8.15 -9.50
C GLN A 114 10.98 8.74 -8.08
N PHE A 115 10.13 8.19 -7.22
CA PHE A 115 10.25 8.38 -5.79
C PHE A 115 11.37 7.52 -5.23
N ASN A 116 12.19 8.12 -4.37
CA ASN A 116 13.11 7.40 -3.52
C ASN A 116 13.16 8.05 -2.14
N PHE A 117 13.41 7.26 -1.10
CA PHE A 117 13.65 7.83 0.22
C PHE A 117 15.02 8.52 0.27
N THR A 118 15.10 9.67 0.92
CA THR A 118 16.35 10.45 1.07
C THR A 118 16.35 11.26 2.36
N ALA A 119 17.50 11.76 2.77
CA ALA A 119 17.64 12.68 3.90
C ALA A 119 16.76 13.93 3.71
N LEU A 120 16.10 14.42 4.76
CA LEU A 120 15.26 15.63 4.71
C LEU A 120 15.94 16.82 4.00
N PRO A 121 17.20 17.19 4.28
CA PRO A 121 17.86 18.32 3.59
C PRO A 121 17.97 18.13 2.07
N ASN A 122 18.02 16.89 1.61
CA ASN A 122 18.15 16.51 0.21
C ASN A 122 16.80 16.24 -0.48
N SER A 123 15.70 16.22 0.28
CA SER A 123 14.35 15.98 -0.26
C SER A 123 13.93 17.08 -1.24
N TYR A 124 13.12 16.71 -2.24
CA TYR A 124 12.69 17.63 -3.29
C TYR A 124 11.88 18.80 -2.71
N ALA A 125 10.99 18.54 -1.76
CA ALA A 125 10.19 19.55 -1.11
C ALA A 125 11.05 20.53 -0.28
N ALA A 126 12.03 20.03 0.50
CA ALA A 126 12.94 20.91 1.25
C ALA A 126 13.77 21.81 0.32
N ARG A 127 14.33 21.23 -0.75
CA ARG A 127 15.11 21.97 -1.76
C ARG A 127 14.29 22.99 -2.56
N THR A 128 12.96 22.84 -2.57
CA THR A 128 12.03 23.76 -3.24
C THR A 128 11.27 24.66 -2.26
N GLY A 129 11.72 24.75 -1.00
CA GLY A 129 11.20 25.72 -0.03
C GLY A 129 9.93 25.28 0.72
N ARG A 130 9.66 23.97 0.82
CA ARG A 130 8.43 23.40 1.43
C ARG A 130 8.73 22.39 2.57
N PRO A 131 9.52 22.75 3.60
CA PRO A 131 10.00 21.76 4.58
C PRO A 131 8.92 21.21 5.54
N ASN A 132 7.80 21.91 5.72
CA ASN A 132 6.83 21.59 6.77
C ASN A 132 6.01 20.32 6.51
N ASN A 133 5.93 19.87 5.25
CA ASN A 133 5.08 18.76 4.84
C ASN A 133 5.86 17.48 4.51
N VAL A 134 7.17 17.45 4.79
CA VAL A 134 8.03 16.31 4.47
C VAL A 134 7.79 15.14 5.42
N GLY A 135 7.83 13.92 4.88
CA GLY A 135 7.60 12.69 5.61
C GLY A 135 6.13 12.26 5.61
N VAL A 136 5.33 12.73 4.64
CA VAL A 136 3.89 12.42 4.57
C VAL A 136 3.46 12.14 3.13
N ILE A 137 2.73 11.04 2.96
CA ILE A 137 1.98 10.69 1.75
C ILE A 137 0.51 10.87 2.07
N GLY A 138 -0.19 11.72 1.31
CA GLY A 138 -1.59 12.03 1.51
C GLY A 138 -2.42 11.81 0.24
N VAL A 139 -3.66 11.37 0.40
CA VAL A 139 -4.61 11.23 -0.71
C VAL A 139 -5.95 11.82 -0.32
N ALA A 140 -6.46 12.74 -1.12
CA ALA A 140 -7.85 13.18 -1.05
C ALA A 140 -8.68 12.42 -2.10
N VAL A 141 -9.69 11.69 -1.64
CA VAL A 141 -10.53 10.81 -2.45
C VAL A 141 -11.86 11.47 -2.72
N PHE A 142 -12.28 11.49 -3.98
CA PHE A 142 -13.58 12.01 -4.41
C PHE A 142 -14.34 10.93 -5.14
N ILE A 143 -15.65 10.87 -4.90
CA ILE A 143 -16.56 10.00 -5.64
C ILE A 143 -17.12 10.73 -6.85
N GLU A 144 -17.38 9.98 -7.92
CA GLU A 144 -17.93 10.55 -9.15
C GLU A 144 -19.41 10.88 -9.00
N ARG A 145 -19.82 12.02 -9.58
CA ARG A 145 -21.23 12.40 -9.70
C ARG A 145 -21.94 11.37 -10.57
N GLN A 146 -22.85 10.61 -9.97
CA GLN A 146 -23.70 9.68 -10.72
C GLN A 146 -24.76 10.45 -11.52
N PRO A 147 -25.10 10.01 -12.74
CA PRO A 147 -26.22 10.58 -13.48
C PRO A 147 -27.53 10.35 -12.71
N VAL A 148 -28.42 11.34 -12.72
CA VAL A 148 -29.68 11.37 -11.95
C VAL A 148 -30.57 10.14 -12.21
N TRP A 149 -30.49 9.53 -13.40
CA TRP A 149 -31.27 8.32 -13.71
C TRP A 149 -30.79 7.08 -12.94
N ARG A 150 -29.48 6.91 -12.72
CA ARG A 150 -28.95 5.81 -11.88
C ARG A 150 -29.30 5.99 -10.42
N GLU A 151 -29.34 7.23 -9.95
CA GLU A 151 -29.80 7.55 -8.60
C GLU A 151 -31.24 7.08 -8.39
N ARG A 152 -32.13 7.39 -9.34
CA ARG A 152 -33.52 6.93 -9.33
C ARG A 152 -33.64 5.41 -9.37
N GLU A 153 -32.83 4.72 -10.18
CA GLU A 153 -32.80 3.25 -10.22
C GLU A 153 -32.31 2.65 -8.90
N ARG A 154 -31.29 3.25 -8.25
CA ARG A 154 -30.80 2.77 -6.96
C ARG A 154 -31.88 2.93 -5.89
N ILE A 155 -32.49 4.10 -5.78
CA ILE A 155 -33.60 4.37 -4.85
C ILE A 155 -34.76 3.39 -5.11
N ALA A 156 -35.11 3.15 -6.38
CA ALA A 156 -36.16 2.19 -6.73
C ALA A 156 -35.79 0.74 -6.35
N LYS A 157 -34.52 0.33 -6.53
CA LYS A 157 -34.03 -1.00 -6.12
C LYS A 157 -33.95 -1.15 -4.60
N GLU A 158 -33.53 -0.12 -3.87
CA GLU A 158 -33.52 -0.09 -2.40
C GLU A 158 -34.95 -0.19 -1.86
N ALA A 159 -35.88 0.64 -2.36
CA ALA A 159 -37.30 0.55 -2.00
C ALA A 159 -37.91 -0.82 -2.33
N ALA A 160 -37.51 -1.45 -3.44
CA ALA A 160 -37.97 -2.79 -3.79
C ALA A 160 -37.38 -3.89 -2.89
N ARG A 161 -36.16 -3.72 -2.37
CA ARG A 161 -35.55 -4.64 -1.40
C ARG A 161 -36.22 -4.54 -0.04
N ASP A 162 -36.52 -3.34 0.42
CA ASP A 162 -37.22 -3.11 1.69
C ASP A 162 -38.68 -3.56 1.63
N ALA A 163 -39.29 -3.57 0.43
CA ALA A 163 -40.64 -4.07 0.18
C ALA A 163 -40.70 -5.58 -0.12
N ALA A 164 -39.57 -6.30 -0.16
CA ALA A 164 -39.56 -7.71 -0.49
C ALA A 164 -40.00 -8.58 0.71
N PRO A 165 -41.00 -9.47 0.55
CA PRO A 165 -41.38 -10.43 1.58
C PRO A 165 -40.27 -11.50 1.78
N PRO A 166 -40.17 -12.14 2.97
CA PRO A 166 -39.12 -13.12 3.25
C PRO A 166 -39.23 -14.32 2.30
N ALA A 167 -38.09 -14.74 1.76
CA ALA A 167 -37.99 -15.82 0.78
C ALA A 167 -38.37 -17.19 1.39
N PRO A 168 -39.08 -18.06 0.66
CA PRO A 168 -39.28 -19.44 1.05
C PRO A 168 -37.98 -20.27 0.86
N PRO A 169 -37.79 -21.38 1.59
CA PRO A 169 -36.59 -22.20 1.47
C PRO A 169 -36.51 -22.91 0.10
N ALA A 170 -35.30 -22.94 -0.47
CA ALA A 170 -35.00 -23.52 -1.78
C ALA A 170 -34.94 -25.06 -1.75
N PRO A 171 -35.39 -25.76 -2.81
CA PRO A 171 -35.06 -27.16 -3.03
C PRO A 171 -33.72 -27.34 -3.77
N ALA A 172 -33.05 -28.43 -3.45
CA ALA A 172 -31.77 -28.88 -4.00
C ALA A 172 -31.92 -29.68 -5.31
N ALA A 173 -30.76 -30.02 -5.90
CA ALA A 173 -30.49 -30.87 -7.08
C ALA A 173 -30.39 -30.10 -8.41
N GLU A 174 -29.50 -30.41 -9.36
CA GLU A 174 -28.50 -31.47 -9.47
C GLU A 174 -27.51 -31.10 -10.59
N THR A 175 -26.33 -31.69 -10.47
CA THR A 175 -25.17 -31.63 -11.37
C THR A 175 -25.49 -32.11 -12.79
N GLN A 176 -25.13 -31.33 -13.82
CA GLN A 176 -24.81 -31.90 -15.13
C GLN A 176 -23.54 -31.31 -15.75
N ARG A 177 -22.75 -32.27 -16.22
CA ARG A 177 -21.40 -32.23 -16.77
C ARG A 177 -21.48 -32.08 -18.28
N SER A 178 -20.65 -31.22 -18.86
CA SER A 178 -20.29 -31.31 -20.29
C SER A 178 -18.84 -30.86 -20.49
N GLU A 179 -18.04 -31.77 -21.03
CA GLU A 179 -16.61 -31.64 -21.36
C GLU A 179 -16.39 -31.16 -22.82
N ARG A 180 -15.11 -30.80 -23.09
CA ARG A 180 -14.37 -30.68 -24.37
C ARG A 180 -14.42 -29.30 -25.07
N ALA A 181 -13.34 -28.77 -25.68
CA ALA A 181 -11.99 -29.23 -26.03
C ALA A 181 -11.08 -27.97 -26.23
N ALA A 182 -9.84 -27.93 -25.74
CA ALA A 182 -8.56 -28.23 -26.42
C ALA A 182 -7.94 -27.12 -27.31
N GLY A 183 -6.68 -26.76 -26.96
CA GLY A 183 -5.62 -26.21 -27.83
C GLY A 183 -5.04 -24.87 -27.34
N ALA A 184 -3.74 -24.56 -27.35
CA ALA A 184 -2.46 -25.28 -27.44
C ALA A 184 -1.33 -24.24 -27.20
N ALA A 185 -0.27 -24.65 -26.50
CA ALA A 185 1.15 -24.26 -26.57
C ALA A 185 1.64 -22.78 -26.77
N ALA A 186 2.56 -22.38 -25.87
CA ALA A 186 3.60 -21.34 -26.04
C ALA A 186 4.81 -21.89 -26.87
N PRO A 187 5.90 -21.16 -27.24
CA PRO A 187 6.71 -20.24 -26.41
C PRO A 187 7.34 -18.98 -27.10
N SER A 188 8.04 -18.14 -26.32
CA SER A 188 8.91 -17.00 -26.75
C SER A 188 10.25 -17.46 -27.38
N PRO A 189 11.12 -16.57 -27.94
CA PRO A 189 12.09 -15.83 -27.10
C PRO A 189 12.61 -14.43 -27.59
N SER A 190 13.04 -13.62 -26.61
CA SER A 190 14.26 -12.77 -26.46
C SER A 190 14.84 -11.94 -27.63
N LEU A 191 15.20 -10.67 -27.34
CA LEU A 191 16.57 -10.13 -27.51
C LEU A 191 16.84 -8.92 -26.56
N ALA A 192 18.13 -8.73 -26.27
CA ALA A 192 18.72 -8.16 -25.06
C ALA A 192 19.16 -6.68 -25.13
N GLN A 193 19.79 -6.24 -24.02
CA GLN A 193 20.74 -5.11 -23.81
C GLN A 193 20.16 -3.88 -23.09
N ALA A 194 20.84 -3.15 -22.20
CA ALA A 194 22.06 -3.33 -21.40
C ALA A 194 22.06 -2.23 -20.30
N LYS A 195 22.85 -2.43 -19.24
CA LYS A 195 23.13 -1.50 -18.12
C LYS A 195 23.54 -0.08 -18.57
N PRO A 196 23.41 0.92 -17.68
CA PRO A 196 24.63 1.37 -16.99
C PRO A 196 24.49 1.46 -15.47
N GLU A 197 25.64 1.29 -14.85
CA GLU A 197 25.93 1.45 -13.43
C GLU A 197 26.12 2.93 -13.09
N ALA A 198 25.54 3.38 -11.98
CA ALA A 198 26.03 4.53 -11.23
C ALA A 198 25.59 4.39 -9.77
N ARG A 199 26.35 3.58 -9.03
CA ARG A 199 26.27 3.53 -7.57
C ARG A 199 27.00 4.76 -7.04
N ALA A 200 26.25 5.81 -6.71
CA ALA A 200 26.76 6.98 -6.01
C ALA A 200 26.18 7.02 -4.60
N LYS A 201 27.06 6.67 -3.64
CA LYS A 201 27.02 6.98 -2.20
C LYS A 201 25.65 7.20 -1.58
N ALA A 202 25.06 6.10 -1.09
CA ALA A 202 24.19 6.18 0.08
C ALA A 202 25.10 6.56 1.26
N ASP A 203 25.26 7.85 1.51
CA ASP A 203 25.77 8.32 2.79
C ASP A 203 24.86 7.72 3.85
N SER A 204 25.47 6.92 4.72
CA SER A 204 24.84 6.41 5.93
C SER A 204 24.22 7.59 6.67
N LEU A 205 22.90 7.72 6.59
CA LEU A 205 22.17 8.68 7.41
C LEU A 205 22.56 8.42 8.86
N ALA A 206 23.07 9.45 9.53
CA ALA A 206 23.25 9.40 10.96
C ALA A 206 21.87 9.23 11.61
N SER A 207 21.78 8.39 12.66
CA SER A 207 20.58 8.27 13.49
C SER A 207 20.10 9.67 13.90
N GLY A 208 18.83 10.00 13.65
CA GLY A 208 18.23 11.30 14.00
C GLY A 208 17.89 12.22 12.82
N GLU A 209 18.43 11.99 11.61
CA GLU A 209 18.00 12.75 10.43
C GLU A 209 16.64 12.25 9.90
N ARG A 210 15.65 13.14 9.82
CA ARG A 210 14.32 12.81 9.27
C ARG A 210 14.40 12.42 7.80
N LEU A 211 13.55 11.48 7.38
CA LEU A 211 13.44 11.05 5.98
C LEU A 211 12.47 11.95 5.17
N GLY A 212 12.73 12.07 3.87
CA GLY A 212 11.89 12.71 2.87
C GLY A 212 11.94 11.98 1.52
N THR A 213 11.27 12.51 0.50
CA THR A 213 11.26 11.95 -0.86
C THR A 213 12.18 12.74 -1.80
N GLY A 214 13.06 12.02 -2.48
CA GLY A 214 13.95 12.53 -3.52
C GLY A 214 13.32 12.46 -4.92
N HIS A 215 13.78 13.35 -5.81
CA HIS A 215 13.41 13.36 -7.22
C HIS A 215 14.41 12.52 -8.03
N GLY A 216 14.09 11.24 -8.20
CA GLY A 216 14.94 10.25 -8.85
C GLY A 216 15.02 10.37 -10.38
N ALA A 217 15.52 9.29 -11.00
CA ALA A 217 15.68 9.18 -12.45
C ALA A 217 14.32 9.20 -13.17
N ARG A 218 14.33 9.54 -14.46
CA ARG A 218 13.15 9.41 -15.32
C ARG A 218 12.84 7.93 -15.57
N GLU A 219 11.56 7.60 -15.57
CA GLU A 219 11.05 6.26 -15.87
C GLU A 219 9.80 6.37 -16.74
N TYR A 220 9.69 5.46 -17.71
CA TYR A 220 8.49 5.33 -18.53
C TYR A 220 7.34 4.75 -17.70
N ALA A 221 6.20 5.44 -17.73
CA ALA A 221 4.96 5.01 -17.09
C ALA A 221 3.81 5.67 -17.84
N HIS A 222 3.18 5.01 -18.82
CA HIS A 222 2.10 5.63 -19.59
C HIS A 222 0.80 5.81 -18.79
N VAL A 223 0.05 6.88 -19.05
CA VAL A 223 -1.34 7.09 -18.61
C VAL A 223 -2.16 7.78 -19.69
N ASP A 224 -3.46 7.47 -19.71
CA ASP A 224 -4.45 8.18 -20.50
C ASP A 224 -5.09 9.32 -19.72
N GLU A 225 -5.58 10.33 -20.44
CA GLU A 225 -6.41 11.39 -19.87
C GLU A 225 -7.89 10.97 -19.89
N THR A 226 -8.62 11.32 -18.83
CA THR A 226 -10.06 11.10 -18.75
C THR A 226 -10.74 12.25 -18.01
N THR A 227 -12.07 12.29 -18.13
CA THR A 227 -12.90 13.26 -17.41
C THR A 227 -13.51 12.62 -16.18
N PHE A 228 -13.58 13.40 -15.10
CA PHE A 228 -14.17 13.00 -13.84
C PHE A 228 -14.92 14.19 -13.26
N GLU A 229 -16.21 14.00 -13.00
CA GLU A 229 -17.01 15.02 -12.37
C GLU A 229 -17.21 14.69 -10.89
N ARG A 230 -16.66 15.51 -10.00
CA ARG A 230 -16.76 15.27 -8.56
C ARG A 230 -18.20 15.44 -8.08
N ALA A 231 -18.68 14.54 -7.24
CA ALA A 231 -19.98 14.69 -6.59
C ALA A 231 -20.02 15.84 -5.57
N SER A 232 -18.86 16.19 -4.99
CA SER A 232 -18.69 17.28 -4.01
C SER A 232 -17.39 18.06 -4.25
N ARG A 233 -17.33 19.28 -3.71
CA ARG A 233 -16.09 20.09 -3.65
C ARG A 233 -15.15 19.67 -2.51
N THR A 234 -15.67 19.00 -1.49
CA THR A 234 -14.85 18.45 -0.40
C THR A 234 -14.55 16.98 -0.66
N PRO A 235 -13.39 16.47 -0.24
CA PRO A 235 -13.09 15.05 -0.33
C PRO A 235 -14.13 14.22 0.42
N ALA A 236 -14.50 13.07 -0.14
CA ALA A 236 -15.32 12.07 0.55
C ALA A 236 -14.51 11.30 1.60
N GLU A 237 -13.20 11.16 1.37
CA GLU A 237 -12.25 10.56 2.30
C GLU A 237 -10.88 11.24 2.15
N THR A 238 -10.11 11.36 3.23
CA THR A 238 -8.72 11.82 3.20
C THR A 238 -7.85 10.83 3.97
N LEU A 239 -6.83 10.32 3.29
CA LEU A 239 -5.90 9.32 3.81
C LEU A 239 -4.53 9.97 3.99
N ALA A 240 -3.81 9.56 5.04
CA ALA A 240 -2.44 9.99 5.25
C ALA A 240 -1.61 8.87 5.89
N VAL A 241 -0.43 8.67 5.35
CA VAL A 241 0.61 7.81 5.90
C VAL A 241 1.87 8.64 6.09
N TRP A 242 2.35 8.68 7.33
CA TRP A 242 3.62 9.27 7.68
C TRP A 242 4.74 8.26 7.43
N TYR A 243 5.93 8.74 7.12
CA TYR A 243 7.06 7.86 6.94
C TYR A 243 8.33 8.48 7.51
N ASP A 244 9.21 7.61 7.99
CA ASP A 244 10.56 7.96 8.43
C ASP A 244 11.46 6.72 8.34
N SER A 245 12.73 6.84 8.71
CA SER A 245 13.60 5.67 8.84
C SER A 245 13.12 4.75 9.99
N TYR A 246 13.37 3.45 9.88
CA TYR A 246 13.04 2.50 10.94
C TYR A 246 13.64 2.91 12.31
N ALA A 247 14.90 3.35 12.31
CA ALA A 247 15.58 3.82 13.50
C ALA A 247 14.86 5.00 14.16
N ASN A 248 14.47 6.01 13.38
CA ASN A 248 13.74 7.18 13.88
C ASN A 248 12.37 6.80 14.46
N LEU A 249 11.63 5.90 13.80
CA LEU A 249 10.33 5.44 14.31
C LEU A 249 10.46 4.63 15.60
N VAL A 250 11.55 3.88 15.77
CA VAL A 250 11.89 3.19 17.03
C VAL A 250 12.26 4.19 18.12
N GLU A 251 13.05 5.22 17.82
CA GLU A 251 13.41 6.28 18.76
C GLU A 251 12.18 7.09 19.22
N GLN A 252 11.22 7.31 18.31
CA GLN A 252 9.94 7.96 18.61
C GLN A 252 8.96 7.05 19.39
N GLY A 253 9.28 5.76 19.58
CA GLY A 253 8.43 4.80 20.26
C GLY A 253 7.23 4.30 19.43
N ILE A 254 7.19 4.61 18.12
CA ILE A 254 6.13 4.16 17.20
C ILE A 254 6.32 2.67 16.89
N ILE A 255 7.57 2.26 16.66
CA ILE A 255 7.94 0.85 16.50
C ILE A 255 8.50 0.35 17.83
N ALA A 256 7.87 -0.68 18.39
CA ALA A 256 8.37 -1.33 19.58
C ALA A 256 9.75 -1.95 19.31
N ARG A 257 10.74 -1.65 20.17
CA ARG A 257 12.04 -2.33 20.13
C ARG A 257 11.82 -3.83 20.35
N PRO A 258 12.36 -4.71 19.48
CA PRO A 258 12.36 -6.12 19.77
C PRO A 258 13.07 -6.34 21.11
N VAL A 259 12.33 -6.82 22.11
CA VAL A 259 12.97 -7.32 23.33
C VAL A 259 13.77 -8.54 22.88
N ALA A 260 15.08 -8.54 23.09
CA ALA A 260 15.93 -9.68 22.80
C ALA A 260 15.40 -10.87 23.62
N ARG A 261 14.63 -11.74 22.98
CA ARG A 261 14.21 -13.00 23.58
C ARG A 261 15.40 -13.92 23.47
N THR A 262 15.83 -14.49 24.59
CA THR A 262 16.80 -15.58 24.55
C THR A 262 16.16 -16.73 23.77
N GLU A 263 16.57 -16.92 22.52
CA GLU A 263 16.11 -18.04 21.72
C GLU A 263 16.76 -19.33 22.24
N PRO A 264 15.99 -20.40 22.45
CA PRO A 264 16.54 -21.70 22.78
C PRO A 264 17.55 -22.12 21.70
N GLN A 265 18.79 -22.37 22.10
CA GLN A 265 19.83 -22.83 21.18
C GLN A 265 19.59 -24.32 20.86
N PRO A 266 19.31 -24.71 19.61
CA PRO A 266 19.01 -26.12 19.27
C PRO A 266 20.24 -27.03 19.39
N PHE A 267 21.43 -26.44 19.32
CA PHE A 267 22.72 -27.13 19.48
C PHE A 267 23.54 -26.41 20.55
N PRO A 268 23.18 -26.55 21.84
CA PRO A 268 23.87 -25.83 22.93
C PRO A 268 25.25 -26.43 23.26
N GLY A 269 25.61 -27.56 22.63
CA GLY A 269 26.81 -28.31 22.96
C GLY A 269 26.73 -28.99 24.33
N GLY A 270 27.73 -29.81 24.64
CA GLY A 270 27.85 -30.50 25.92
C GLY A 270 27.19 -31.89 25.97
N PHE A 271 27.54 -32.64 27.01
CA PHE A 271 26.88 -33.90 27.35
C PHE A 271 25.64 -33.62 28.20
N VAL A 272 24.64 -34.48 28.10
CA VAL A 272 23.39 -34.39 28.88
C VAL A 272 23.72 -34.43 30.38
N PRO A 273 23.42 -33.39 31.16
CA PRO A 273 23.57 -33.44 32.61
C PRO A 273 22.47 -34.28 33.25
N ASP A 274 22.78 -34.94 34.37
CA ASP A 274 21.77 -35.66 35.14
C ASP A 274 20.69 -34.69 35.66
N PRO A 275 19.40 -35.08 35.61
CA PRO A 275 18.33 -34.24 36.12
C PRO A 275 18.44 -34.07 37.64
N PRO A 276 18.07 -32.90 38.20
CA PRO A 276 18.09 -32.69 39.64
C PRO A 276 17.20 -33.71 40.35
N GLN A 277 17.69 -34.27 41.45
CA GLN A 277 16.91 -35.21 42.25
C GLN A 277 15.66 -34.51 42.79
N ARG A 278 14.49 -35.09 42.52
CA ARG A 278 13.24 -34.62 43.10
C ARG A 278 13.28 -34.89 44.61
N ARG A 279 13.38 -33.81 45.39
CA ARG A 279 13.08 -33.87 46.81
C ARG A 279 11.55 -34.01 46.95
N TRP A 280 11.12 -35.14 47.48
CA TRP A 280 9.75 -35.38 47.92
C TRP A 280 9.62 -35.00 49.40
#